data_AF-A0A968NT00-F1
#
_entry.id   AF-A0A968NT00-F1
#
_cell.length_a   1.000
_cell.length_b   1.000
_cell.length_c   1.000
_cell.angle_alpha   90.00
_cell.angle_beta   90.00
_cell.angle_gamma   90.00
#
_symmetry.space_group_name_H-M   'P 1'
#
loop_
_entity.id
_entity.type
_entity.pdbx_description
1 polymer ?
#
loop_
_entity_poly.entity_id
_entity_poly.type
_entity_poly.pdbx_seq_one_letter_code
_entity_poly.pdbx_strand_id
1 'polypeptide(L)'
;MGLFNSMTGRGGNSDRLANYGQTTISTGALMERPQNGITPLEPGDMQNIDLPRTERKPRMFTMAEADNLTRAASIAESGAEQAQRAYAAQSKIVAAAAKTQVAHRKHVSKVADATAVMTGANVALGQHMHNLRDVYAKLGFSTDRAAETAQMKVDAVAVKYRGLRA
;
A
#
# COMPACT_ATOMS: atom_id res chain seq x y z
N MET A 1 -48.28 -18.22 -7.33
CA MET A 1 -47.69 -19.18 -8.30
C MET A 1 -46.73 -18.36 -9.16
N GLY A 2 -45.49 -18.07 -8.78
CA GLY A 2 -44.47 -18.98 -8.30
C GLY A 2 -43.78 -19.60 -9.51
N LEU A 3 -42.54 -19.19 -9.81
CA LEU A 3 -41.47 -20.01 -10.41
C LEU A 3 -40.20 -19.16 -10.54
N PHE A 4 -39.42 -19.18 -9.47
CA PHE A 4 -37.97 -19.02 -9.50
C PHE A 4 -37.38 -20.01 -10.52
N ASN A 5 -36.39 -19.59 -11.30
CA ASN A 5 -35.37 -20.52 -11.79
C ASN A 5 -33.98 -19.87 -11.77
N SER A 6 -33.28 -20.20 -10.69
CA SER A 6 -31.83 -20.43 -10.52
C SER A 6 -30.84 -19.85 -11.54
N MET A 7 -29.92 -19.07 -10.98
CA MET A 7 -28.49 -19.07 -11.31
C MET A 7 -27.99 -20.43 -11.80
N THR A 8 -27.17 -20.44 -12.86
CA THR A 8 -25.75 -20.83 -12.79
C THR A 8 -25.08 -20.71 -14.15
N GLY A 9 -23.99 -19.93 -14.20
CA GLY A 9 -22.76 -20.37 -14.85
C GLY A 9 -22.45 -19.84 -16.25
N ARG A 10 -21.37 -19.06 -16.28
CA ARG A 10 -20.19 -19.26 -17.14
C ARG A 10 -20.12 -18.40 -18.42
N GLY A 11 -19.16 -17.48 -18.39
CA GLY A 11 -18.32 -17.17 -19.55
C GLY A 11 -18.80 -16.04 -20.44
N GLY A 12 -18.54 -14.81 -20.03
CA GLY A 12 -18.65 -13.64 -20.91
C GLY A 12 -17.49 -12.70 -20.63
N ASN A 13 -16.35 -12.95 -21.28
CA ASN A 13 -15.20 -12.07 -21.30
C ASN A 13 -15.59 -10.78 -22.04
N SER A 14 -16.24 -9.85 -21.35
CA SER A 14 -16.45 -8.51 -21.88
C SER A 14 -15.23 -7.67 -21.52
N ASP A 15 -14.38 -7.49 -22.52
CA ASP A 15 -13.31 -6.50 -22.66
C ASP A 15 -13.81 -5.07 -22.42
N ARG A 16 -14.18 -4.80 -21.16
CA ARG A 16 -14.21 -3.49 -20.55
C ARG A 16 -13.27 -3.53 -19.35
N LEU A 17 -12.02 -3.87 -19.63
CA LEU A 17 -10.91 -3.44 -18.80
C LEU A 17 -10.92 -1.91 -18.84
N ALA A 18 -11.65 -1.31 -17.91
CA ALA A 18 -11.30 0.01 -17.41
C ALA A 18 -9.80 -0.07 -17.14
N ASN A 19 -9.02 0.67 -17.91
CA ASN A 19 -7.57 0.61 -17.93
C ASN A 19 -7.07 1.21 -16.61
N TYR A 20 -7.19 0.45 -15.51
CA TYR A 20 -6.54 0.73 -14.24
C TYR A 20 -5.05 0.50 -14.49
N GLY A 21 -4.34 1.56 -14.88
CA GLY A 21 -2.92 1.50 -15.20
C GLY A 21 -2.16 0.76 -14.10
N GLN A 22 -1.66 -0.43 -14.41
CA GLN A 22 -0.77 -1.25 -13.58
C GLN A 22 -1.01 -1.16 -12.06
N THR A 23 -2.23 -1.40 -11.57
CA THR A 23 -2.50 -1.43 -10.12
C THR A 23 -2.41 -2.83 -9.51
N THR A 24 -1.53 -3.69 -10.05
CA THR A 24 -1.29 -5.01 -9.48
C THR A 24 -0.21 -4.90 -8.40
N ILE A 25 -0.63 -4.64 -7.16
CA ILE A 25 0.26 -4.78 -6.01
C ILE A 25 0.62 -6.27 -5.91
N SER A 26 1.86 -6.63 -6.23
CA SER A 26 2.31 -8.01 -6.13
C SER A 26 2.26 -8.45 -4.68
N THR A 27 1.47 -9.48 -4.37
CA THR A 27 1.40 -10.09 -3.03
C THR A 27 2.80 -10.52 -2.55
N GLY A 28 3.70 -10.86 -3.48
CA GLY A 28 5.10 -11.18 -3.16
C GLY A 28 5.87 -10.00 -2.57
N ALA A 29 5.63 -8.78 -3.04
CA ALA A 29 6.27 -7.57 -2.51
C ALA A 29 5.71 -7.15 -1.15
N LEU A 30 4.45 -7.49 -0.85
CA LEU A 30 3.83 -7.23 0.46
C LEU A 30 4.29 -8.21 1.54
N MET A 31 4.72 -9.40 1.15
CA MET A 31 5.13 -10.49 2.05
C MET A 31 6.65 -10.64 2.15
N GLU A 32 7.43 -9.68 1.63
CA GLU A 32 8.88 -9.74 1.63
C GLU A 32 9.42 -9.78 3.08
N ARG A 33 10.11 -10.88 3.40
CA ARG A 33 10.51 -11.26 4.76
C ARG A 33 11.81 -10.55 5.15
N PRO A 34 12.02 -10.18 6.42
CA PRO A 34 13.33 -9.72 6.86
C PRO A 34 14.36 -10.84 6.63
N GLN A 35 15.53 -10.51 6.08
CA GLN A 35 16.56 -11.49 5.65
C GLN A 35 17.02 -12.48 6.74
N ASN A 36 16.77 -12.19 8.02
CA ASN A 36 17.25 -12.99 9.16
C ASN A 36 16.14 -13.35 10.18
N GLY A 37 14.86 -13.37 9.79
CA GLY A 37 13.76 -13.70 10.70
C GLY A 37 13.55 -15.21 10.87
N ILE A 38 13.58 -15.70 12.12
CA ILE A 38 13.15 -17.07 12.45
C ILE A 38 11.64 -17.17 12.17
N THR A 39 11.21 -18.22 11.48
CA THR A 39 9.81 -18.39 11.08
C THR A 39 9.43 -19.86 11.08
N PRO A 40 8.12 -20.20 11.08
CA PRO A 40 7.68 -21.59 11.23
C PRO A 40 8.22 -22.58 10.20
N LEU A 41 8.68 -22.10 9.04
CA LEU A 41 9.24 -22.92 7.96
C LEU A 41 10.76 -23.14 8.10
N GLU A 42 11.42 -22.38 8.96
CA GLU A 42 12.84 -22.49 9.31
C GLU A 42 12.97 -22.36 10.83
N PRO A 43 12.83 -23.48 11.58
CA PRO A 43 12.76 -23.44 13.04
C PRO A 43 14.06 -23.03 13.75
N GLY A 44 15.13 -22.73 13.00
CA GLY A 44 16.47 -22.47 13.55
C GLY A 44 17.13 -23.77 14.01
N ASP A 45 18.45 -23.87 13.86
CA ASP A 45 19.23 -25.04 14.28
C ASP A 45 19.11 -25.25 15.80
N MET A 46 18.20 -26.13 16.22
CA MET A 46 17.99 -26.50 17.63
C MET A 46 19.04 -27.50 18.16
N GLN A 47 20.07 -27.83 17.38
CA GLN A 47 20.90 -29.02 17.63
C GLN A 47 22.19 -28.76 18.43
N ASN A 48 22.63 -27.52 18.60
CA ASN A 48 23.91 -27.22 19.25
C ASN A 48 23.71 -26.63 20.64
N ILE A 49 23.56 -27.50 21.64
CA ILE A 49 23.74 -27.15 23.05
C ILE A 49 25.12 -27.67 23.45
N ASP A 50 26.04 -26.76 23.77
CA ASP A 50 27.38 -27.12 24.27
C ASP A 50 27.26 -27.78 25.64
N LEU A 51 27.15 -29.11 25.63
CA LEU A 51 27.09 -29.93 26.84
C LEU A 51 28.46 -30.56 27.12
N PRO A 52 28.89 -30.62 28.39
CA PRO A 52 30.11 -31.31 28.75
C PRO A 52 30.02 -32.80 28.40
N ARG A 53 31.17 -33.42 28.09
CA ARG A 53 31.25 -34.82 27.70
C ARG A 53 30.80 -35.72 28.85
N THR A 54 29.62 -36.32 28.72
CA THR A 54 29.05 -37.21 29.74
C THR A 54 29.93 -38.46 29.93
N GLU A 55 30.54 -38.64 31.11
CA GLU A 55 31.26 -39.88 31.43
C GLU A 55 30.27 -41.01 31.76
N ARG A 56 30.35 -42.11 31.00
CA ARG A 56 29.40 -43.24 31.13
C ARG A 56 29.80 -44.28 32.18
N LYS A 57 30.97 -44.16 32.80
CA LYS A 57 31.49 -45.07 33.83
C LYS A 57 32.03 -44.25 35.02
N PRO A 58 31.80 -44.66 36.27
CA PRO A 58 32.30 -43.93 37.44
C PRO A 58 33.83 -44.01 37.53
N ARG A 59 34.47 -42.85 37.70
CA ARG A 59 35.92 -42.64 37.85
C ARG A 59 36.17 -41.61 38.97
N MET A 60 37.34 -41.68 39.62
CA MET A 60 37.84 -40.64 40.51
C MET A 60 38.57 -39.55 39.71
N PHE A 61 38.25 -38.28 39.98
CA PHE A 61 38.95 -37.12 39.41
C PHE A 61 40.11 -36.71 40.30
N THR A 62 41.21 -36.28 39.69
CA THR A 62 42.31 -35.65 40.43
C THR A 62 41.91 -34.23 40.86
N MET A 63 42.56 -33.69 41.90
CA MET A 63 42.29 -32.33 42.39
C MET A 63 42.45 -31.27 41.28
N ALA A 64 43.49 -31.39 40.46
CA ALA A 64 43.72 -30.49 39.33
C ALA A 64 42.65 -30.62 38.22
N GLU A 65 42.14 -31.82 37.96
CA GLU A 65 41.03 -32.03 37.03
C GLU A 65 39.72 -31.42 37.56
N ALA A 66 39.45 -31.55 38.86
CA ALA A 66 38.28 -30.97 39.52
C ALA A 66 38.31 -29.43 39.52
N ASP A 67 39.47 -28.82 39.79
CA ASP A 67 39.66 -27.36 39.75
C ASP A 67 39.49 -26.80 38.33
N ASN A 68 39.94 -27.54 37.31
CA ASN A 68 39.73 -27.15 35.92
C ASN A 68 38.25 -27.28 35.50
N LEU A 69 37.55 -28.32 35.95
CA LEU A 69 36.12 -28.49 35.69
C LEU A 69 35.27 -27.42 36.36
N THR A 70 35.57 -27.05 37.61
CA THR A 70 34.86 -25.98 38.32
C THR A 70 35.10 -24.61 37.68
N ARG A 71 36.32 -24.34 37.21
CA ARG A 71 36.61 -23.13 36.42
C ARG A 71 35.86 -23.11 35.09
N ALA A 72 35.86 -24.23 34.36
CA ALA A 72 35.11 -24.36 33.11
C ALA A 72 33.61 -24.19 33.32
N ALA A 73 33.06 -24.75 34.40
CA ALA A 73 31.65 -24.58 34.78
C ALA A 73 31.32 -23.10 35.06
N SER A 74 32.18 -22.39 35.80
CA SER A 74 31.98 -20.97 36.10
C SER A 74 32.01 -20.08 34.84
N ILE A 75 32.89 -20.40 33.88
CA ILE A 75 32.95 -19.72 32.59
C ILE A 75 31.70 -20.02 31.75
N ALA A 76 31.23 -21.27 31.74
CA ALA A 76 30.01 -21.65 31.04
C ALA A 76 28.76 -20.99 31.63
N GLU A 77 28.67 -20.91 32.96
CA GLU A 77 27.56 -20.28 33.67
C GLU A 77 27.51 -18.77 33.40
N SER A 78 28.64 -18.08 33.55
CA SER A 78 28.73 -16.65 33.20
C SER A 78 28.46 -16.40 31.70
N GLY A 79 28.95 -17.27 30.81
CA GLY A 79 28.63 -17.23 29.38
C GLY A 79 27.14 -17.39 29.09
N ALA A 80 26.47 -18.32 29.78
CA ALA A 80 25.03 -18.55 29.65
C ALA A 80 24.21 -17.35 30.13
N GLU A 81 24.58 -16.73 31.26
CA GLU A 81 23.93 -15.51 31.75
C GLU A 81 24.06 -14.35 30.76
N GLN A 82 25.26 -14.15 30.19
CA GLN A 82 25.47 -13.12 29.18
C GLN A 82 24.69 -13.40 27.89
N ALA A 83 24.63 -14.67 27.47
CA ALA A 83 23.83 -15.08 26.32
C ALA A 83 22.33 -14.81 26.55
N GLN A 84 21.78 -15.15 27.73
CA GLN A 84 20.40 -14.84 28.08
C GLN A 84 20.11 -13.33 28.02
N ARG A 85 21.01 -12.51 28.57
CA ARG A 85 20.89 -11.04 28.51
C ARG A 85 20.96 -10.53 27.08
N ALA A 86 21.86 -11.06 26.26
CA ALA A 86 22.00 -10.70 24.85
C ALA A 86 20.75 -11.06 24.04
N TYR A 87 20.21 -12.27 24.19
CA TYR A 87 18.96 -12.68 23.53
C TYR A 87 17.77 -11.83 23.99
N ALA A 88 17.68 -11.53 25.28
CA ALA A 88 16.64 -10.63 25.80
C ALA A 88 16.76 -9.22 25.19
N ALA A 89 17.97 -8.68 25.04
CA ALA A 89 18.20 -7.39 24.39
C ALA A 89 17.85 -7.43 22.89
N GLN A 90 18.28 -8.47 22.17
CA GLN A 90 17.95 -8.66 20.76
C GLN A 90 16.43 -8.75 20.53
N SER A 91 15.71 -9.49 21.38
CA SER A 91 14.24 -9.57 21.28
C SER A 91 13.56 -8.20 21.42
N LYS A 92 14.07 -7.33 22.31
CA LYS A 92 13.58 -5.96 22.49
C LYS A 92 13.86 -5.09 21.26
N ILE A 93 15.04 -5.24 20.64
CA ILE A 93 15.40 -4.52 19.40
C ILE A 93 14.45 -4.92 18.27
N VAL A 94 14.21 -6.22 18.07
CA VAL A 94 13.29 -6.72 17.04
C VAL A 94 11.87 -6.22 17.29
N ALA A 95 11.40 -6.24 18.55
CA ALA A 95 10.09 -5.71 18.91
C ALA A 95 9.97 -4.20 18.65
N ALA A 96 11.02 -3.42 18.91
CA ALA A 96 11.06 -1.99 18.60
C ALA A 96 11.02 -1.74 17.08
N ALA A 97 11.81 -2.49 16.30
CA ALA A 97 11.80 -2.41 14.84
C ALA A 97 10.42 -2.75 14.26
N ALA A 98 9.74 -3.77 14.79
CA ALA A 98 8.38 -4.12 14.38
C ALA A 98 7.39 -2.97 14.65
N LYS A 99 7.45 -2.32 15.80
CA LYS A 99 6.61 -1.14 16.12
C LYS A 99 6.85 0.00 15.14
N THR A 100 8.11 0.31 14.83
CA THR A 100 8.46 1.35 13.86
C THR A 100 7.92 1.03 12.48
N GLN A 101 8.06 -0.23 12.02
CA GLN A 101 7.54 -0.66 10.73
C GLN A 101 6.02 -0.53 10.66
N VAL A 102 5.30 -0.95 11.70
CA VAL A 102 3.84 -0.80 11.78
C VAL A 102 3.42 0.67 11.71
N ALA A 103 4.10 1.54 12.46
CA ALA A 103 3.82 2.98 12.46
C ALA A 103 4.07 3.60 11.08
N HIS A 104 5.20 3.25 10.44
CA HIS A 104 5.54 3.73 9.10
C HIS A 104 4.52 3.27 8.06
N ARG A 105 4.11 1.99 8.06
CA ARG A 105 3.10 1.48 7.12
C ARG A 105 1.74 2.15 7.31
N LYS A 106 1.33 2.43 8.55
CA LYS A 106 0.12 3.23 8.84
C LYS A 106 0.23 4.65 8.30
N HIS A 107 1.39 5.28 8.44
CA HIS A 107 1.62 6.62 7.90
C HIS A 107 1.52 6.62 6.37
N VAL A 108 2.20 5.69 5.69
CA VAL A 108 2.14 5.54 4.22
C VAL A 108 0.71 5.32 3.74
N SER A 109 -0.07 4.48 4.42
CA SER A 109 -1.49 4.27 4.10
C SER A 109 -2.29 5.57 4.14
N LYS A 110 -2.14 6.36 5.22
CA LYS A 110 -2.85 7.65 5.35
C LYS A 110 -2.46 8.66 4.27
N VAL A 111 -1.18 8.70 3.91
CA VAL A 111 -0.69 9.57 2.83
C VAL A 111 -1.28 9.13 1.50
N ALA A 112 -1.36 7.83 1.23
CA ALA A 112 -1.97 7.29 0.02
C ALA A 112 -3.47 7.62 -0.06
N ASP A 113 -4.22 7.44 1.04
CA ASP A 113 -5.65 7.77 1.12
C ASP A 113 -5.88 9.27 0.86
N ALA A 114 -5.10 10.15 1.52
CA ALA A 114 -5.18 11.59 1.31
C ALA A 114 -4.87 11.97 -0.15
N THR A 115 -3.88 11.32 -0.75
CA THR A 115 -3.50 11.55 -2.15
C THR A 115 -4.63 11.12 -3.10
N ALA A 116 -5.30 10.00 -2.84
CA ALA A 116 -6.44 9.55 -3.63
C ALA A 116 -7.64 10.52 -3.56
N VAL A 117 -7.90 11.11 -2.39
CA VAL A 117 -8.93 12.15 -2.24
C VAL A 117 -8.56 13.40 -3.04
N MET A 118 -7.31 13.84 -2.97
CA MET A 118 -6.84 15.01 -3.73
C MET A 118 -6.93 14.79 -5.24
N THR A 119 -6.51 13.62 -5.75
CA THR A 119 -6.64 13.29 -7.17
C THR A 119 -8.10 13.19 -7.60
N GLY A 120 -8.98 12.61 -6.77
CA GLY A 120 -10.42 12.59 -6.99
C GLY A 120 -11.02 14.00 -7.11
N ALA A 121 -10.63 14.92 -6.23
CA ALA A 121 -11.07 16.32 -6.29
C ALA A 121 -10.62 17.01 -7.59
N ASN A 122 -9.39 16.75 -8.05
CA ASN A 122 -8.89 17.27 -9.33
C ASN A 122 -9.70 16.74 -10.52
N VAL A 123 -10.06 15.45 -10.51
CA VAL A 123 -10.90 14.84 -11.56
C VAL A 123 -12.28 15.49 -11.56
N ALA A 124 -12.90 15.68 -10.39
CA ALA A 124 -14.21 16.32 -10.27
C ALA A 124 -14.18 17.77 -10.80
N LEU A 125 -13.13 18.53 -10.48
CA LEU A 125 -12.93 19.86 -11.04
C LEU A 125 -12.79 19.82 -12.56
N GLY A 126 -11.98 18.89 -13.09
CA GLY A 126 -11.83 18.70 -14.54
C GLY A 126 -13.17 18.41 -15.22
N GLN A 127 -13.98 17.52 -14.66
CA GLN A 127 -15.34 17.24 -15.16
C GLN A 127 -16.23 18.48 -15.14
N HIS A 128 -16.20 19.26 -14.05
CA HIS A 128 -16.97 20.49 -13.95
C HIS A 128 -16.55 21.51 -15.04
N MET A 129 -15.24 21.68 -15.26
CA MET A 129 -14.72 22.56 -16.31
C MET A 129 -15.11 22.09 -17.71
N HIS A 130 -15.15 20.77 -17.96
CA HIS A 130 -15.66 20.23 -19.21
C HIS A 130 -17.15 20.53 -19.40
N ASN A 131 -17.97 20.35 -18.36
CA ASN A 131 -19.41 20.64 -18.42
C ASN A 131 -19.70 22.13 -18.67
N LEU A 132 -18.85 23.03 -18.16
CA LEU A 132 -18.98 24.46 -18.43
C LEU A 132 -18.72 24.81 -19.90
N ARG A 133 -17.95 24.00 -20.66
CA ARG A 133 -17.70 24.27 -22.09
C ARG A 133 -18.99 24.33 -22.89
N ASP A 134 -19.93 23.42 -22.62
CA ASP A 134 -21.24 23.42 -23.29
C ASP A 134 -22.06 24.66 -22.93
N VAL A 135 -21.95 25.14 -21.69
CA VAL A 135 -22.61 26.36 -21.22
C VAL A 135 -22.03 27.57 -21.95
N TYR A 136 -20.70 27.67 -22.02
CA TYR A 136 -20.03 28.75 -22.76
C TYR A 136 -20.32 28.72 -24.26
N ALA A 137 -20.37 27.54 -24.87
CA ALA A 137 -20.73 27.39 -26.29
C ALA A 137 -22.17 27.86 -26.56
N LYS A 138 -23.12 27.53 -25.69
CA LYS A 138 -24.52 28.02 -25.78
C LYS A 138 -24.60 29.53 -25.61
N LEU A 139 -23.81 30.10 -24.70
CA LEU A 139 -23.71 31.55 -24.52
C LEU A 139 -23.22 32.22 -25.80
N GLY A 140 -22.13 31.74 -26.41
CA GLY A 140 -21.62 32.24 -27.69
C GLY A 140 -22.65 32.16 -28.82
N PHE A 141 -23.32 31.00 -28.96
CA PHE A 141 -24.38 30.84 -29.95
C PHE A 141 -25.56 31.81 -29.72
N SER A 142 -25.93 32.07 -28.47
CA SER A 142 -27.00 33.02 -28.14
C SER A 142 -26.61 34.47 -28.46
N THR A 143 -25.34 34.85 -28.27
CA THR A 143 -24.84 36.18 -28.61
C THR A 143 -24.76 36.39 -30.11
N ASP A 144 -24.31 35.37 -30.86
CA ASP A 144 -24.26 35.44 -32.33
C ASP A 144 -25.66 35.59 -32.93
N ARG A 145 -26.64 34.85 -32.40
CA ARG A 145 -28.04 34.97 -32.81
C ARG A 145 -28.63 36.35 -32.49
N ALA A 146 -28.28 36.94 -31.36
CA ALA A 146 -28.70 38.28 -31.00
C ALA A 146 -28.08 39.33 -31.93
N ALA A 147 -26.80 39.17 -32.28
CA ALA A 147 -26.10 40.02 -33.24
C ALA A 147 -26.72 39.94 -34.65
N GLU A 148 -26.98 38.73 -35.14
CA GLU A 148 -27.66 38.52 -36.43
C GLU A 148 -29.04 39.18 -36.46
N THR A 149 -29.83 39.01 -35.40
CA THR A 149 -31.15 39.63 -35.28
C THR A 149 -31.07 41.16 -35.28
N ALA A 150 -30.06 41.73 -34.62
CA ALA A 150 -29.83 43.17 -34.62
C ALA A 150 -29.42 43.67 -36.01
N GLN A 151 -28.53 42.95 -36.70
CA GLN A 151 -28.09 43.27 -38.05
C GLN A 151 -29.25 43.24 -39.05
N MET A 152 -30.09 42.20 -39.01
CA MET A 152 -31.30 42.11 -39.85
C MET A 152 -32.24 43.30 -39.65
N LYS A 153 -32.41 43.78 -38.40
CA LYS A 153 -33.23 44.96 -38.11
C LYS A 153 -32.59 46.23 -38.68
N VAL A 154 -31.28 46.39 -38.55
CA VAL A 154 -30.55 47.53 -39.13
C VAL A 154 -30.67 47.53 -40.64
N ASP A 155 -30.45 46.39 -41.29
CA ASP A 155 -30.57 46.25 -42.74
C ASP A 155 -31.99 46.51 -43.22
N ALA A 156 -33.00 46.00 -42.51
CA ALA A 156 -34.41 46.27 -42.81
C ALA A 156 -34.76 47.77 -42.71
N VAL A 157 -34.22 48.48 -41.71
CA VAL A 157 -34.39 49.93 -41.57
C VAL A 157 -33.63 50.66 -42.68
N ALA A 158 -32.41 50.26 -43.00
CA ALA A 158 -31.61 50.86 -44.07
C ALA A 158 -32.25 50.72 -45.45
N VAL A 159 -32.82 49.54 -45.76
CA VAL A 159 -33.59 49.29 -46.99
C VAL A 159 -34.84 50.17 -47.05
N LYS A 160 -35.61 50.26 -45.95
CA LYS A 160 -36.77 51.18 -45.88
C LYS A 160 -36.35 52.63 -46.13
N TYR A 161 -35.24 53.07 -45.54
CA TYR A 161 -34.76 54.44 -45.70
C TYR A 161 -34.23 54.74 -47.11
N ARG A 162 -33.59 53.77 -47.79
CA ARG A 162 -33.18 53.91 -49.19
C ARG A 162 -34.37 53.90 -50.15
N GLY A 163 -35.38 53.06 -49.92
CA GLY A 163 -36.60 53.01 -50.72
C GLY A 163 -37.47 54.27 -50.60
N LEU A 164 -37.33 55.03 -49.51
CA LEU A 164 -37.97 56.35 -49.33
C LEU A 164 -37.22 57.51 -50.02
N ARG A 165 -36.01 57.27 -50.55
CA ARG A 165 -35.16 58.27 -51.22
C ARG A 165 -35.03 58.05 -52.73
N ALA A 166 -35.68 57.03 -53.28
CA ALA A 166 -35.82 56.78 -54.72
C ALA A 166 -37.20 57.26 -55.18
#